data_AF-W4FWW5-F1
#
_entry.id   AF-W4FWW5-F1
#
_cell.length_a   1.000
_cell.length_b   1.000
_cell.length_c   1.000
_cell.angle_alpha   90.00
_cell.angle_beta   90.00
_cell.angle_gamma   90.00
#
_symmetry.space_group_name_H-M   'P 1'
#
loop_
_entity.id
_entity.type
_entity.pdbx_description
1 polymer ?
#
loop_
_entity_poly.entity_id
_entity_poly.type
_entity_poly.pdbx_seq_one_letter_code
_entity_poly.pdbx_strand_id
1 'polypeptide(L)'
;MEFLVHNISHSDLILELTGDSALKTSRNATSLLARPKFSLFNIVSQSIVQQLDKLLTPVQADTYEREMDSPRFQLRERCVSTCHPVGFRLDVKPINLESFPLELSDFQLRASDETIAEVESSWKHIRITACFFPLLGILVPKWLQVLADVHSAESQQLLYLISGAGIPRNASHSICGNSTEYTAALMSKFVSAYYPNIHVTQIHSGSNIFRSHSPSSFALLSYPCCSYDDNVQFMTRQLRPVLEAHRDLLVTKVGDHWKSHFHLTIAYADGPPARLSALNAALRVYQPSYLHVWQLKTFWHEKKLSLDDVDFHPFENVEATPAVAVADLHDAPLVARAVDEIKAFRDQFVQGEHLGEVGQFWLRKSRKPVLAVLLVEKRTSSGDVQVVVHRGMNCEVSMPTGSLCAERNAIGSALANDPTLLRQSLKMIAVLSVSLHPLKLAPPPPPSLSSTSLLLPAPPALILAHATTTTVTTAVEASPKTGRKPKRPRTISCDASVPSIQAALDAVDASAATEKDLNPLAPCGACNEWLLKIAEANPSFKIVTFDSIDCDSVYIHQLL
;
A
#
# COMPACT_ATOMS: atom_id res chain seq x y z
N MET A 1 -1.47 4.69 14.94
CA MET A 1 -0.21 3.99 15.26
C MET A 1 0.29 3.38 13.98
N GLU A 2 1.51 3.75 13.61
CA GLU A 2 2.06 3.48 12.29
C GLU A 2 3.18 2.45 12.46
N PHE A 3 3.03 1.28 11.84
CA PHE A 3 3.94 0.15 12.00
C PHE A 3 4.66 -0.12 10.67
N LEU A 4 5.98 0.08 10.61
CA LEU A 4 6.82 -0.40 9.49
C LEU A 4 7.50 -1.70 9.90
N VAL A 5 7.33 -2.76 9.11
CA VAL A 5 7.99 -4.06 9.33
C VAL A 5 8.99 -4.32 8.22
N HIS A 6 10.27 -4.40 8.59
CA HIS A 6 11.39 -4.58 7.66
C HIS A 6 12.14 -5.88 7.94
N ASN A 7 12.32 -6.70 6.90
CA ASN A 7 13.15 -7.89 6.94
C ASN A 7 14.59 -7.55 6.54
N ILE A 8 15.55 -7.75 7.44
CA ILE A 8 16.95 -7.41 7.19
C ILE A 8 17.64 -8.51 6.38
N SER A 9 18.36 -8.06 5.36
CA SER A 9 19.14 -8.84 4.40
C SER A 9 20.64 -8.54 4.48
N HIS A 10 21.43 -9.29 3.71
CA HIS A 10 22.85 -8.97 3.46
C HIS A 10 23.04 -7.79 2.47
N SER A 11 21.97 -7.22 1.93
CA SER A 11 21.99 -6.00 1.11
C SER A 11 21.76 -4.71 1.89
N ASP A 12 21.25 -4.79 3.11
CA ASP A 12 21.02 -3.63 4.00
C ASP A 12 22.31 -2.98 4.50
N LEU A 13 23.46 -3.66 4.41
CA LEU A 13 24.75 -3.15 4.85
C LEU A 13 25.72 -3.01 3.66
N ILE A 14 26.20 -1.79 3.45
CA ILE A 14 27.32 -1.49 2.54
C ILE A 14 28.35 -0.69 3.34
N LEU A 15 29.63 -0.95 3.12
CA LEU A 15 30.74 -0.27 3.81
C LEU A 15 31.54 0.55 2.80
N GLU A 16 32.27 1.55 3.29
CA GLU A 16 33.39 2.15 2.55
C GLU A 16 34.71 1.75 3.22
N LEU A 17 35.61 1.18 2.42
CA LEU A 17 36.98 0.85 2.82
C LEU A 17 37.93 1.88 2.21
N THR A 18 38.86 2.37 3.01
CA THR A 18 39.89 3.35 2.61
C THR A 18 41.28 2.80 2.91
N GLY A 19 42.19 2.89 1.95
CA GLY A 19 43.58 2.45 2.08
C GLY A 19 44.53 3.54 2.58
N ASP A 20 45.82 3.31 2.31
CA ASP A 20 46.92 4.26 2.46
C ASP A 20 47.38 4.86 1.11
N SER A 21 47.04 4.22 -0.02
CA SER A 21 47.49 4.57 -1.37
C SER A 21 46.32 4.93 -2.31
N ALA A 22 46.53 5.85 -3.25
CA ALA A 22 45.52 6.20 -4.27
C ALA A 22 45.58 5.24 -5.48
N LEU A 23 44.42 4.72 -5.91
CA LEU A 23 44.29 3.70 -6.96
C LEU A 23 44.24 4.33 -8.36
N LYS A 24 45.24 4.09 -9.20
CA LYS A 24 45.34 4.66 -10.55
C LYS A 24 44.23 4.16 -11.47
N THR A 25 43.90 2.87 -11.37
CA THR A 25 42.78 2.24 -12.08
C THR A 25 41.44 2.90 -11.75
N SER A 26 41.27 3.38 -10.51
CA SER A 26 40.04 3.98 -10.00
C SER A 26 40.09 5.52 -9.94
N ARG A 27 40.70 6.17 -10.94
CA ARG A 27 40.81 7.64 -11.06
C ARG A 27 41.47 8.33 -9.85
N ASN A 28 42.46 7.66 -9.23
CA ASN A 28 43.12 8.06 -7.98
C ASN A 28 42.21 8.07 -6.74
N ALA A 29 41.11 7.30 -6.73
CA ALA A 29 40.31 7.11 -5.53
C ALA A 29 41.13 6.42 -4.42
N THR A 30 40.95 6.88 -3.19
CA THR A 30 41.53 6.27 -1.97
C THR A 30 40.52 5.40 -1.22
N SER A 31 39.25 5.39 -1.63
CA SER A 31 38.17 4.60 -1.02
C SER A 31 37.31 3.85 -2.03
N LEU A 32 36.79 2.69 -1.63
CA LEU A 32 35.94 1.80 -2.42
C LEU A 32 34.74 1.31 -1.60
N LEU A 33 33.60 1.06 -2.25
CA LEU A 33 32.50 0.36 -1.58
C LEU A 33 32.84 -1.13 -1.40
N ALA A 34 32.37 -1.70 -0.29
CA ALA A 34 32.50 -3.11 0.03
C ALA A 34 31.23 -3.68 0.66
N ARG A 35 31.06 -4.99 0.58
CA ARG A 35 30.11 -5.77 1.40
C ARG A 35 30.86 -6.89 2.13
N PRO A 36 30.59 -7.18 3.41
CA PRO A 36 31.18 -8.35 4.07
C PRO A 36 30.76 -9.65 3.36
N LYS A 37 31.65 -10.64 3.25
CA LYS A 37 31.27 -11.98 2.80
C LYS A 37 30.23 -12.58 3.75
N PHE A 38 29.30 -13.35 3.18
CA PHE A 38 28.13 -13.91 3.86
C PHE A 38 28.44 -14.56 5.22
N SER A 39 29.54 -15.30 5.36
CA SER A 39 29.93 -16.00 6.59
C SER A 39 30.53 -15.14 7.71
N LEU A 40 30.79 -13.85 7.46
CA LEU A 40 31.46 -12.94 8.40
C LEU A 40 30.63 -11.68 8.70
N PHE A 41 29.43 -11.59 8.13
CA PHE A 41 28.52 -10.45 8.25
C PHE A 41 28.19 -10.10 9.71
N ASN A 42 28.08 -11.10 10.58
CA ASN A 42 27.90 -10.94 12.03
C ASN A 42 29.14 -10.26 12.66
N ILE A 43 30.33 -10.83 12.48
CA ILE A 43 31.59 -10.35 13.09
C ILE A 43 31.88 -8.91 12.67
N VAL A 44 31.73 -8.59 11.39
CA VAL A 44 31.93 -7.22 10.88
C VAL A 44 30.89 -6.27 11.46
N SER A 45 29.60 -6.64 11.47
CA SER A 45 28.55 -5.81 12.07
C SER A 45 28.77 -5.57 13.56
N GLN A 46 29.13 -6.60 14.33
CA GLN A 46 29.44 -6.53 15.76
C GLN A 46 30.61 -5.58 16.04
N SER A 47 31.68 -5.67 15.25
CA SER A 47 32.85 -4.78 15.38
C SER A 47 32.48 -3.32 15.14
N ILE A 48 31.62 -3.04 14.15
CA ILE A 48 31.12 -1.69 13.86
C ILE A 48 30.20 -1.20 15.00
N VAL A 49 29.32 -2.05 15.56
CA VAL A 49 28.47 -1.73 16.73
C VAL A 49 29.33 -1.28 17.92
N GLN A 50 30.36 -2.07 18.27
CA GLN A 50 31.22 -1.78 19.42
C GLN A 50 32.01 -0.47 19.28
N GLN A 51 32.41 -0.08 18.06
CA GLN A 51 33.10 1.18 17.84
C GLN A 51 32.12 2.37 17.82
N LEU A 52 30.92 2.21 17.25
CA LEU A 52 29.86 3.21 17.34
C LEU A 52 29.41 3.45 18.78
N ASP A 53 29.31 2.43 19.64
CA ASP A 53 28.95 2.65 21.04
C ASP A 53 30.01 3.45 21.81
N LYS A 54 31.31 3.21 21.57
CA LYS A 54 32.41 4.03 22.12
C LYS A 54 32.40 5.49 21.61
N LEU A 55 31.75 5.75 20.48
CA LEU A 55 31.63 7.08 19.87
C LEU A 55 30.32 7.81 20.22
N LEU A 56 29.24 7.07 20.46
CA LEU A 56 27.89 7.58 20.77
C LEU A 56 27.61 7.68 22.28
N THR A 57 28.51 7.15 23.11
CA THR A 57 28.52 7.33 24.58
C THR A 57 28.54 8.82 24.91
N PRO A 58 27.56 9.34 25.69
CA PRO A 58 27.52 10.75 26.00
C PRO A 58 28.62 11.14 27.00
N VAL A 59 29.54 12.00 26.56
CA VAL A 59 30.28 12.86 27.50
C VAL A 59 29.29 13.83 28.14
N GLN A 60 29.39 14.07 29.44
CA GLN A 60 28.54 15.05 30.12
C GLN A 60 28.77 16.44 29.51
N ALA A 61 27.76 16.95 28.81
CA ALA A 61 27.80 18.22 28.12
C ALA A 61 27.13 19.30 28.97
N ASP A 62 27.89 19.91 29.87
CA ASP A 62 27.46 21.07 30.68
C ASP A 62 27.37 22.35 29.82
N THR A 63 26.47 22.38 28.82
CA THR A 63 25.82 23.58 28.22
C THR A 63 24.95 23.19 27.02
N TYR A 64 23.77 23.83 26.92
CA TYR A 64 22.80 23.64 25.82
C TYR A 64 23.36 24.02 24.43
N GLU A 65 24.34 24.92 24.37
CA GLU A 65 24.85 25.48 23.09
C GLU A 65 25.77 24.51 22.32
N ARG A 66 26.16 23.37 22.90
CA ARG A 66 27.11 22.41 22.28
C ARG A 66 26.47 21.21 21.58
N GLU A 67 25.15 21.13 21.48
CA GLU A 67 24.51 19.95 20.86
C GLU A 67 24.91 19.76 19.39
N MET A 68 25.06 20.82 18.58
CA MET A 68 25.45 20.70 17.17
C MET A 68 26.88 20.18 16.97
N ASP A 69 27.80 20.45 17.91
CA ASP A 69 29.18 19.94 17.91
C ASP A 69 29.31 18.55 18.56
N SER A 70 28.20 17.97 19.05
CA SER A 70 28.22 16.62 19.62
C SER A 70 28.67 15.59 18.56
N PRO A 71 29.50 14.59 18.93
CA PRO A 71 29.93 13.54 18.00
C PRO A 71 28.75 12.77 17.37
N ARG A 72 27.57 12.80 18.00
CA ARG A 72 26.32 12.26 17.44
C ARG A 72 25.83 12.96 16.16
N PHE A 73 26.32 14.15 15.82
CA PHE A 73 26.04 14.83 14.56
C PHE A 73 27.19 14.73 13.57
N GLN A 74 28.44 14.78 14.03
CA GLN A 74 29.63 14.66 13.18
C GLN A 74 29.72 13.31 12.43
N LEU A 75 29.18 12.24 13.00
CA LEU A 75 29.16 10.91 12.38
C LEU A 75 28.06 10.73 11.31
N ARG A 76 27.20 11.73 11.04
CA ARG A 76 26.00 11.56 10.22
C ARG A 76 26.26 11.71 8.71
N GLU A 77 26.22 10.60 7.99
CA GLU A 77 26.30 10.61 6.52
C GLU A 77 24.94 10.73 5.82
N ARG A 78 24.85 11.70 4.89
CA ARG A 78 23.71 11.91 3.97
C ARG A 78 24.14 11.69 2.52
N CYS A 79 23.25 11.14 1.69
CA CYS A 79 23.53 10.95 0.27
C CYS A 79 23.64 12.31 -0.44
N VAL A 80 24.72 12.53 -1.20
CA VAL A 80 25.03 13.82 -1.82
C VAL A 80 23.97 14.27 -2.84
N SER A 81 23.30 13.34 -3.52
CA SER A 81 22.32 13.66 -4.57
C SER A 81 20.94 14.06 -4.05
N THR A 82 20.54 13.60 -2.86
CA THR A 82 19.17 13.76 -2.33
C THR A 82 19.12 14.28 -0.89
N CYS A 83 20.27 14.47 -0.24
CA CYS A 83 20.40 14.87 1.17
C CYS A 83 19.72 13.95 2.20
N HIS A 84 19.18 12.80 1.79
CA HIS A 84 18.58 11.81 2.70
C HIS A 84 19.64 11.14 3.57
N PRO A 85 19.33 10.79 4.84
CA PRO A 85 20.17 9.95 5.68
C PRO A 85 20.52 8.63 4.99
N VAL A 86 21.81 8.30 4.90
CA VAL A 86 22.28 7.06 4.27
C VAL A 86 23.14 6.21 5.18
N GLY A 87 23.74 6.78 6.22
CA GLY A 87 24.48 5.97 7.19
C GLY A 87 25.30 6.76 8.21
N PHE A 88 26.44 6.18 8.57
CA PHE A 88 27.45 6.78 9.44
C PHE A 88 28.80 6.91 8.71
N ARG A 89 29.45 8.06 8.89
CA ARG A 89 30.83 8.35 8.47
C ARG A 89 31.71 8.32 9.72
N LEU A 90 32.85 7.64 9.63
CA LEU A 90 33.72 7.28 10.75
C LEU A 90 35.10 7.96 10.69
N ASP A 91 35.30 8.90 9.76
CA ASP A 91 36.59 9.55 9.43
C ASP A 91 37.39 10.07 10.66
N VAL A 92 36.71 10.42 11.76
CA VAL A 92 37.32 10.87 13.03
C VAL A 92 38.00 9.72 13.81
N LYS A 93 37.47 8.49 13.73
CA LYS A 93 38.05 7.25 14.29
C LYS A 93 37.69 6.05 13.39
N PRO A 94 38.34 5.91 12.23
CA PRO A 94 38.05 4.83 11.29
C PRO A 94 38.48 3.48 11.87
N ILE A 95 37.84 2.39 11.43
CA ILE A 95 38.04 1.07 12.02
C ILE A 95 39.12 0.33 11.23
N ASN A 96 40.35 0.26 11.76
CA ASN A 96 41.47 -0.46 11.17
C ASN A 96 41.18 -1.98 11.12
N LEU A 97 41.21 -2.60 9.93
CA LEU A 97 40.95 -4.04 9.80
C LEU A 97 41.99 -4.88 10.55
N GLU A 98 43.25 -4.43 10.58
CA GLU A 98 44.37 -5.03 11.35
C GLU A 98 44.08 -5.24 12.84
N SER A 99 43.10 -4.53 13.42
CA SER A 99 42.69 -4.72 14.82
C SER A 99 41.68 -5.86 15.03
N PHE A 100 41.36 -6.61 13.98
CA PHE A 100 40.44 -7.74 13.95
C PHE A 100 41.02 -8.92 13.14
N PRO A 101 40.54 -10.15 13.34
CA PRO A 101 40.86 -11.28 12.46
C PRO A 101 40.03 -11.20 11.17
N LEU A 102 40.28 -10.17 10.36
CA LEU A 102 39.56 -9.86 9.12
C LEU A 102 40.56 -9.38 8.06
N GLU A 103 40.58 -10.03 6.90
CA GLU A 103 41.41 -9.64 5.77
C GLU A 103 40.63 -8.82 4.74
N LEU A 104 41.34 -8.18 3.80
CA LEU A 104 40.71 -7.64 2.58
C LEU A 104 39.92 -8.73 1.83
N SER A 105 40.45 -9.96 1.83
CA SER A 105 39.87 -11.13 1.21
C SER A 105 38.47 -11.47 1.76
N ASP A 106 38.10 -10.98 2.95
CA ASP A 106 36.78 -11.18 3.57
C ASP A 106 35.68 -10.25 3.04
N PHE A 107 36.02 -9.31 2.17
CA PHE A 107 35.10 -8.33 1.60
C PHE A 107 34.89 -8.55 0.10
N GLN A 108 33.66 -8.38 -0.37
CA GLN A 108 33.38 -8.20 -1.79
C GLN A 108 33.52 -6.71 -2.12
N LEU A 109 34.55 -6.35 -2.89
CA LEU A 109 34.80 -4.98 -3.32
C LEU A 109 33.93 -4.59 -4.54
N ARG A 110 33.60 -3.30 -4.66
CA ARG A 110 32.97 -2.71 -5.85
C ARG A 110 34.04 -2.04 -6.72
N ALA A 111 34.72 -2.82 -7.55
CA ALA A 111 35.70 -2.31 -8.50
C ALA A 111 35.74 -3.19 -9.77
N SER A 112 36.71 -2.96 -10.65
CA SER A 112 37.09 -3.92 -11.72
C SER A 112 38.19 -4.85 -11.21
N ASP A 113 38.42 -5.98 -11.88
CA ASP A 113 39.40 -6.98 -11.42
C ASP A 113 40.83 -6.43 -11.40
N GLU A 114 41.20 -5.53 -12.32
CA GLU A 114 42.48 -4.82 -12.32
C GLU A 114 42.59 -3.86 -11.13
N THR A 115 41.48 -3.25 -10.72
CA THR A 115 41.43 -2.40 -9.53
C THR A 115 41.57 -3.23 -8.26
N ILE A 116 40.95 -4.42 -8.20
CA ILE A 116 41.09 -5.34 -7.05
C ILE A 116 42.55 -5.79 -6.91
N ALA A 117 43.21 -6.13 -8.02
CA ALA A 117 44.64 -6.46 -8.01
C ALA A 117 45.54 -5.25 -7.63
N GLU A 118 45.20 -4.02 -8.03
CA GLU A 118 45.90 -2.81 -7.55
C GLU A 118 45.70 -2.61 -6.04
N VAL A 119 44.50 -2.85 -5.51
CA VAL A 119 44.22 -2.79 -4.05
C VAL A 119 45.04 -3.83 -3.30
N GLU A 120 44.97 -5.11 -3.68
CA GLU A 120 45.66 -6.23 -3.03
C GLU A 120 47.19 -6.07 -3.01
N SER A 121 47.75 -5.34 -3.97
CA SER A 121 49.19 -5.06 -4.06
C SER A 121 49.62 -3.72 -3.45
N SER A 122 48.72 -2.73 -3.32
CA SER A 122 49.05 -1.36 -2.93
C SER A 122 48.55 -0.94 -1.56
N TRP A 123 47.39 -1.45 -1.11
CA TRP A 123 46.80 -1.07 0.18
C TRP A 123 47.33 -1.97 1.29
N LYS A 124 48.20 -1.41 2.16
CA LYS A 124 48.74 -2.17 3.30
C LYS A 124 47.90 -1.96 4.56
N HIS A 125 47.47 -0.73 4.81
CA HIS A 125 46.65 -0.37 5.97
C HIS A 125 45.22 -0.03 5.54
N ILE A 126 44.28 -0.94 5.79
CA ILE A 126 42.90 -0.86 5.29
C ILE A 126 41.96 -0.55 6.45
N ARG A 127 41.07 0.43 6.24
CA ARG A 127 40.24 1.02 7.30
C ARG A 127 38.80 1.20 6.84
N ILE A 128 37.83 0.84 7.67
CA ILE A 128 36.41 1.14 7.42
C ILE A 128 36.18 2.61 7.78
N THR A 129 35.81 3.42 6.77
CA THR A 129 35.56 4.87 6.92
C THR A 129 34.08 5.22 6.86
N ALA A 130 33.22 4.40 6.26
CA ALA A 130 31.76 4.60 6.33
C ALA A 130 30.97 3.29 6.37
N CYS A 131 29.73 3.40 6.84
CA CYS A 131 28.78 2.32 7.01
C CYS A 131 27.38 2.84 6.58
N PHE A 132 26.82 2.25 5.53
CA PHE A 132 25.61 2.71 4.85
C PHE A 132 24.46 1.70 4.95
N PHE A 133 23.23 2.21 5.09
CA PHE A 133 21.98 1.46 5.13
C PHE A 133 21.05 1.92 3.99
N PRO A 134 21.40 1.68 2.71
CA PRO A 134 20.74 2.33 1.58
C PRO A 134 19.26 2.00 1.47
N LEU A 135 18.86 0.75 1.75
CA LEU A 135 17.46 0.30 1.69
C LEU A 135 16.62 1.03 2.75
N LEU A 136 17.10 1.11 3.99
CA LEU A 136 16.43 1.85 5.07
C LEU A 136 16.45 3.37 4.84
N GLY A 137 17.50 3.88 4.17
CA GLY A 137 17.67 5.28 3.78
C GLY A 137 16.71 5.75 2.66
N ILE A 138 16.06 4.84 1.94
CA ILE A 138 14.95 5.17 1.02
C ILE A 138 13.58 4.77 1.60
N LEU A 139 13.49 3.63 2.29
CA LEU A 139 12.25 3.15 2.91
C LEU A 139 11.71 4.12 3.98
N VAL A 140 12.54 4.62 4.90
CA VAL A 140 12.05 5.50 5.98
C VAL A 140 11.58 6.86 5.45
N PRO A 141 12.30 7.58 4.56
CA PRO A 141 11.78 8.78 3.94
C PRO A 141 10.50 8.54 3.11
N LYS A 142 10.43 7.47 2.31
CA LYS A 142 9.22 7.16 1.52
C LYS A 142 8.03 6.83 2.43
N TRP A 143 8.24 6.07 3.49
CA TRP A 143 7.22 5.76 4.49
C TRP A 143 6.70 7.01 5.18
N LEU A 144 7.59 7.90 5.63
CA LEU A 144 7.22 9.18 6.24
C LEU A 144 6.51 10.12 5.24
N GLN A 145 6.85 10.06 3.95
CA GLN A 145 6.15 10.79 2.90
C GLN A 145 4.73 10.27 2.70
N VAL A 146 4.53 8.95 2.59
CA VAL A 146 3.19 8.34 2.47
C VAL A 146 2.35 8.57 3.72
N LEU A 147 2.97 8.53 4.90
CA LEU A 147 2.30 8.85 6.16
C LEU A 147 1.87 10.33 6.24
N ALA A 148 2.56 11.27 5.58
CA ALA A 148 2.23 12.70 5.70
C ALA A 148 0.77 13.04 5.32
N ASP A 149 0.17 12.25 4.41
CA ASP A 149 -1.22 12.43 3.97
C ASP A 149 -2.27 11.77 4.92
N VAL A 150 -1.82 10.94 5.88
CA VAL A 150 -2.68 10.08 6.74
C VAL A 150 -2.42 10.30 8.24
N HIS A 151 -1.29 10.88 8.61
CA HIS A 151 -0.74 10.88 9.97
C HIS A 151 -1.26 12.03 10.84
N SER A 152 -1.92 11.69 11.95
CA SER A 152 -2.15 12.63 13.06
C SER A 152 -0.85 12.88 13.83
N ALA A 153 -0.66 14.10 14.34
CA ALA A 153 0.49 14.48 15.17
C ALA A 153 0.62 13.68 16.48
N GLU A 154 -0.43 12.98 16.90
CA GLU A 154 -0.43 12.09 18.08
C GLU A 154 -0.03 10.63 17.75
N SER A 155 0.15 10.28 16.47
CA SER A 155 0.35 8.88 16.08
C SER A 155 1.78 8.41 16.34
N GLN A 156 1.92 7.39 17.19
CA GLN A 156 3.23 6.75 17.43
C GLN A 156 3.70 6.01 16.18
N GLN A 157 4.99 6.19 15.82
CA GLN A 157 5.66 5.54 14.70
C GLN A 157 6.57 4.42 15.24
N LEU A 158 6.37 3.18 14.81
CA LEU A 158 7.10 2.00 15.28
C LEU A 158 7.74 1.24 14.11
N LEU A 159 9.04 0.95 14.22
CA LEU A 159 9.80 0.17 13.23
C LEU A 159 10.20 -1.18 13.81
N TYR A 160 9.78 -2.25 13.15
CA TYR A 160 10.10 -3.64 13.50
C TYR A 160 11.20 -4.15 12.58
N LEU A 161 12.38 -4.37 13.15
CA LEU A 161 13.56 -4.90 12.48
C LEU A 161 13.63 -6.41 12.70
N ILE A 162 13.25 -7.19 11.69
CA ILE A 162 13.30 -8.65 11.70
C ILE A 162 14.68 -9.09 11.22
N SER A 163 15.37 -9.89 12.05
CA SER A 163 16.70 -10.44 11.75
C SER A 163 16.75 -11.96 11.97
N GLY A 164 17.79 -12.62 11.49
CA GLY A 164 17.98 -14.07 11.65
C GLY A 164 19.35 -14.55 11.19
N ALA A 165 19.66 -15.83 11.46
CA ALA A 165 20.86 -16.50 10.95
C ALA A 165 20.49 -17.75 10.15
N GLY A 166 21.24 -18.02 9.08
CA GLY A 166 20.97 -19.11 8.13
C GLY A 166 22.05 -20.19 8.19
N ILE A 167 21.67 -21.43 7.91
CA ILE A 167 22.64 -22.54 7.93
C ILE A 167 23.70 -22.32 6.82
N PRO A 168 25.00 -22.25 7.14
CA PRO A 168 26.05 -22.05 6.16
C PRO A 168 26.19 -23.26 5.23
N ARG A 169 26.60 -23.03 3.97
CA ARG A 169 26.82 -24.12 2.99
C ARG A 169 28.05 -24.98 3.30
N ASN A 170 29.00 -24.46 4.07
CA ASN A 170 30.23 -25.13 4.45
C ASN A 170 30.21 -25.38 5.96
N ALA A 171 30.40 -26.63 6.38
CA ALA A 171 30.27 -27.04 7.78
C ALA A 171 31.37 -26.49 8.70
N SER A 172 32.49 -26.00 8.14
CA SER A 172 33.53 -25.32 8.92
C SER A 172 33.23 -23.84 9.21
N HIS A 173 32.17 -23.26 8.64
CA HIS A 173 31.80 -21.87 8.88
C HIS A 173 30.83 -21.78 10.07
N SER A 174 30.96 -20.74 10.89
CA SER A 174 30.08 -20.54 12.06
C SER A 174 28.61 -20.41 11.65
N ILE A 175 27.73 -21.13 12.36
CA ILE A 175 26.28 -21.14 12.14
C ILE A 175 25.68 -19.74 12.31
N CYS A 176 26.21 -18.94 13.22
CA CYS A 176 25.79 -17.54 13.44
C CYS A 176 26.61 -16.51 12.64
N GLY A 177 27.60 -16.93 11.84
CA GLY A 177 28.51 -16.01 11.13
C GLY A 177 27.82 -15.09 10.12
N ASN A 178 26.66 -15.50 9.60
CA ASN A 178 25.82 -14.72 8.68
C ASN A 178 24.65 -13.98 9.34
N SER A 179 24.57 -13.99 10.69
CA SER A 179 23.46 -13.37 11.42
C SER A 179 23.31 -11.88 11.08
N THR A 180 22.08 -11.46 10.79
CA THR A 180 21.73 -10.04 10.58
C THR A 180 21.38 -9.30 11.88
N GLU A 181 21.57 -9.95 13.04
CA GLU A 181 21.24 -9.42 14.38
C GLU A 181 21.99 -8.12 14.72
N TYR A 182 23.32 -8.11 14.63
CA TYR A 182 24.10 -6.88 14.87
C TYR A 182 23.86 -5.82 13.79
N THR A 183 23.41 -6.20 12.60
CA THR A 183 22.95 -5.26 11.57
C THR A 183 21.63 -4.60 11.98
N ALA A 184 20.71 -5.33 12.64
CA ALA A 184 19.53 -4.73 13.27
C ALA A 184 19.91 -3.73 14.36
N ALA A 185 20.94 -4.04 15.17
CA ALA A 185 21.47 -3.10 16.16
C ALA A 185 22.09 -1.84 15.52
N LEU A 186 22.81 -1.96 14.40
CA LEU A 186 23.31 -0.82 13.62
C LEU A 186 22.18 0.04 13.04
N MET A 187 21.20 -0.60 12.40
CA MET A 187 20.03 0.07 11.80
C MET A 187 19.17 0.75 12.87
N SER A 188 19.05 0.16 14.05
CA SER A 188 18.42 0.79 15.21
C SER A 188 19.15 2.05 15.66
N LYS A 189 20.49 2.02 15.79
CA LYS A 189 21.29 3.23 16.12
C LYS A 189 21.17 4.31 15.03
N PHE A 190 21.11 3.91 13.76
CA PHE A 190 20.86 4.83 12.63
C PHE A 190 19.49 5.53 12.78
N VAL A 191 18.41 4.77 12.96
CA VAL A 191 17.07 5.36 13.10
C VAL A 191 16.98 6.23 14.35
N SER A 192 17.49 5.79 15.50
CA SER A 192 17.54 6.62 16.72
C SER A 192 18.38 7.90 16.59
N ALA A 193 19.34 7.96 15.66
CA ALA A 193 20.08 9.18 15.38
C ALA A 193 19.27 10.16 14.51
N TYR A 194 18.69 9.69 13.40
CA TYR A 194 18.05 10.55 12.39
C TYR A 194 16.56 10.83 12.63
N TYR A 195 15.83 9.91 13.25
CA TYR A 195 14.38 9.91 13.38
C TYR A 195 13.99 9.64 14.85
N PRO A 196 14.20 10.59 15.78
CA PRO A 196 13.99 10.37 17.22
C PRO A 196 12.54 10.00 17.59
N ASN A 197 11.58 10.28 16.72
CA ASN A 197 10.16 9.98 16.90
C ASN A 197 9.80 8.51 16.55
N ILE A 198 10.71 7.75 15.91
CA ILE A 198 10.48 6.36 15.52
C ILE A 198 11.03 5.42 16.61
N HIS A 199 10.15 4.63 17.22
CA HIS A 199 10.53 3.61 18.19
C HIS A 199 10.92 2.31 17.47
N VAL A 200 12.14 1.82 17.69
CA VAL A 200 12.66 0.63 17.00
C VAL A 200 12.57 -0.61 17.90
N THR A 201 11.88 -1.65 17.42
CA THR A 201 11.82 -2.97 18.04
C THR A 201 12.62 -3.96 17.19
N GLN A 202 13.59 -4.65 17.79
CA GLN A 202 14.38 -5.68 17.12
C GLN A 202 13.82 -7.06 17.49
N ILE A 203 13.60 -7.92 16.49
CA ILE A 203 13.15 -9.32 16.71
C ILE A 203 14.11 -10.24 15.96
N HIS A 204 14.80 -11.11 16.70
CA HIS A 204 15.79 -12.03 16.14
C HIS A 204 15.28 -13.47 16.09
N SER A 205 15.30 -14.08 14.91
CA SER A 205 14.77 -15.43 14.68
C SER A 205 15.71 -16.57 15.08
N GLY A 206 16.90 -16.27 15.59
CA GLY A 206 17.95 -17.26 15.84
C GLY A 206 18.50 -17.89 14.55
N SER A 207 19.32 -18.92 14.75
CA SER A 207 19.83 -19.80 13.69
C SER A 207 18.90 -20.99 13.43
N ASN A 208 18.44 -21.12 12.18
CA ASN A 208 18.02 -22.37 11.48
C ASN A 208 17.11 -22.03 10.28
N ILE A 209 16.36 -20.93 10.38
CA ILE A 209 15.08 -20.66 9.69
C ILE A 209 15.22 -20.32 8.18
N PHE A 210 16.39 -20.56 7.56
CA PHE A 210 16.66 -20.17 6.17
C PHE A 210 17.10 -21.31 5.22
N ARG A 211 17.22 -22.57 5.65
CA ARG A 211 17.51 -23.69 4.73
C ARG A 211 17.10 -25.08 5.25
N SER A 212 16.75 -25.97 4.33
CA SER A 212 16.47 -27.40 4.58
C SER A 212 17.70 -28.16 5.05
N HIS A 213 17.51 -29.14 5.94
CA HIS A 213 18.48 -30.22 6.12
C HIS A 213 18.54 -31.13 4.88
N SER A 214 19.67 -31.83 4.74
CA SER A 214 19.82 -33.04 3.92
C SER A 214 20.21 -34.19 4.85
N PRO A 215 19.67 -35.40 4.69
CA PRO A 215 19.93 -36.50 5.61
C PRO A 215 21.30 -37.15 5.32
N SER A 216 22.30 -36.81 6.14
CA SER A 216 23.58 -37.54 6.19
C SER A 216 23.93 -37.94 7.62
N SER A 217 24.01 -39.25 7.85
CA SER A 217 24.62 -39.90 9.03
C SER A 217 23.90 -39.78 10.39
N PHE A 218 22.99 -40.74 10.62
CA PHE A 218 22.87 -41.47 11.91
C PHE A 218 22.55 -40.67 13.18
N ALA A 219 21.32 -40.13 13.26
CA ALA A 219 20.66 -39.81 14.53
C ALA A 219 19.21 -40.33 14.52
N LEU A 220 18.91 -41.35 15.32
CA LEU A 220 17.55 -41.87 15.50
C LEU A 220 16.78 -41.04 16.53
N LEU A 221 16.08 -39.98 16.09
CA LEU A 221 14.91 -39.41 16.75
C LEU A 221 14.14 -38.51 15.78
N SER A 222 12.81 -38.58 15.82
CA SER A 222 11.94 -37.97 14.80
C SER A 222 11.85 -36.44 14.95
N TYR A 223 12.31 -35.71 13.93
CA TYR A 223 12.04 -34.28 13.75
C TYR A 223 11.76 -33.97 12.26
N PRO A 224 10.69 -33.22 11.94
CA PRO A 224 10.31 -32.93 10.55
C PRO A 224 11.18 -31.84 9.90
N CYS A 225 11.26 -31.84 8.57
CA CYS A 225 12.08 -30.89 7.82
C CYS A 225 11.29 -29.59 7.51
N CYS A 226 11.29 -28.65 8.46
CA CYS A 226 10.28 -27.59 8.58
C CYS A 226 10.71 -26.17 8.17
N SER A 227 11.46 -26.01 7.06
CA SER A 227 12.02 -24.69 6.70
C SER A 227 10.99 -23.56 6.47
N TYR A 228 9.75 -23.88 6.07
CA TYR A 228 8.66 -22.89 6.00
C TYR A 228 7.89 -22.79 7.33
N ASP A 229 7.63 -23.93 7.99
CA ASP A 229 6.87 -23.95 9.25
C ASP A 229 7.62 -23.26 10.39
N ASP A 230 8.95 -23.25 10.39
CA ASP A 230 9.76 -22.47 11.33
C ASP A 230 9.66 -20.97 11.08
N ASN A 231 9.52 -20.55 9.81
CA ASN A 231 9.24 -19.15 9.47
C ASN A 231 7.84 -18.75 9.99
N VAL A 232 6.82 -19.57 9.73
CA VAL A 232 5.46 -19.33 10.23
C VAL A 232 5.42 -19.33 11.76
N GLN A 233 6.01 -20.33 12.43
CA GLN A 233 6.08 -20.40 13.89
C GLN A 233 6.80 -19.19 14.49
N PHE A 234 7.89 -18.70 13.89
CA PHE A 234 8.55 -17.47 14.33
C PHE A 234 7.61 -16.24 14.23
N MET A 235 6.95 -16.05 13.08
CA MET A 235 6.03 -14.92 12.90
C MET A 235 4.84 -15.01 13.87
N THR A 236 4.26 -16.20 14.05
CA THR A 236 3.11 -16.43 14.94
C THR A 236 3.46 -16.36 16.43
N ARG A 237 4.67 -16.75 16.85
CA ARG A 237 5.06 -16.80 18.29
C ARG A 237 5.86 -15.59 18.77
N GLN A 238 6.51 -14.83 17.90
CA GLN A 238 7.35 -13.69 18.30
C GLN A 238 6.85 -12.34 17.76
N LEU A 239 6.67 -12.21 16.45
CA LEU A 239 6.24 -10.93 15.85
C LEU A 239 4.77 -10.62 16.17
N ARG A 240 3.88 -11.57 15.89
CA ARG A 240 2.44 -11.38 16.00
C ARG A 240 1.99 -11.03 17.43
N PRO A 241 2.44 -11.69 18.52
CA PRO A 241 1.98 -11.35 19.87
C PRO A 241 2.35 -9.92 20.31
N VAL A 242 3.48 -9.38 19.82
CA VAL A 242 3.87 -7.99 20.11
C VAL A 242 2.93 -7.02 19.40
N LEU A 243 2.61 -7.26 18.12
CA LEU A 243 1.62 -6.45 17.39
C LEU A 243 0.21 -6.59 17.97
N GLU A 244 -0.17 -7.78 18.45
CA GLU A 244 -1.45 -8.02 19.15
C GLU A 244 -1.53 -7.25 20.48
N ALA A 245 -0.44 -7.14 21.24
CA ALA A 245 -0.42 -6.28 22.43
C ALA A 245 -0.66 -4.80 22.10
N HIS A 246 -0.12 -4.28 20.98
CA HIS A 246 -0.42 -2.91 20.53
C HIS A 246 -1.86 -2.75 20.03
N ARG A 247 -2.41 -3.75 19.32
CA ARG A 247 -3.84 -3.80 18.96
C ARG A 247 -4.71 -3.72 20.21
N ASP A 248 -4.45 -4.54 21.22
CA ASP A 248 -5.31 -4.64 22.41
C ASP A 248 -5.26 -3.38 23.29
N LEU A 249 -4.11 -2.69 23.31
CA LEU A 249 -3.98 -1.33 23.87
C LEU A 249 -4.80 -0.29 23.10
N LEU A 250 -4.95 -0.40 21.77
CA LEU A 250 -5.84 0.45 20.99
C LEU A 250 -7.31 0.10 21.20
N VAL A 251 -7.69 -1.19 21.18
CA VAL A 251 -9.06 -1.66 21.46
C VAL A 251 -9.54 -1.13 22.82
N THR A 252 -8.66 -1.11 23.83
CA THR A 252 -8.97 -0.58 25.16
C THR A 252 -9.15 0.96 25.17
N LYS A 253 -8.59 1.69 24.20
CA LYS A 253 -8.69 3.16 24.08
C LYS A 253 -9.82 3.65 23.17
N VAL A 254 -10.08 2.98 22.05
CA VAL A 254 -11.00 3.44 20.98
C VAL A 254 -12.07 2.42 20.57
N GLY A 255 -12.10 1.25 21.23
CA GLY A 255 -13.07 0.19 20.93
C GLY A 255 -12.95 -0.33 19.51
N ASP A 256 -14.10 -0.56 18.87
CA ASP A 256 -14.21 -1.14 17.52
C ASP A 256 -13.52 -0.31 16.42
N HIS A 257 -13.29 0.98 16.66
CA HIS A 257 -12.59 1.89 15.73
C HIS A 257 -11.07 1.66 15.68
N TRP A 258 -10.50 0.71 16.44
CA TRP A 258 -9.05 0.45 16.47
C TRP A 258 -8.42 0.27 15.07
N LYS A 259 -9.18 -0.25 14.10
CA LYS A 259 -8.72 -0.44 12.72
C LYS A 259 -8.31 0.85 12.02
N SER A 260 -9.02 1.96 12.24
CA SER A 260 -8.65 3.28 11.68
C SER A 260 -7.52 3.98 12.45
N HIS A 261 -6.89 3.27 13.39
CA HIS A 261 -5.76 3.76 14.18
C HIS A 261 -4.59 2.75 14.23
N PHE A 262 -4.64 1.67 13.45
CA PHE A 262 -3.62 0.63 13.35
C PHE A 262 -3.24 0.45 11.88
N HIS A 263 -2.20 1.15 11.42
CA HIS A 263 -1.75 1.10 10.03
C HIS A 263 -0.45 0.30 9.94
N LEU A 264 -0.50 -0.85 9.26
CA LEU A 264 0.63 -1.75 9.09
C LEU A 264 1.22 -1.62 7.69
N THR A 265 2.53 -1.48 7.59
CA THR A 265 3.30 -1.40 6.35
C THR A 265 4.39 -2.45 6.35
N ILE A 266 4.47 -3.27 5.29
CA ILE A 266 5.54 -4.27 5.10
C ILE A 266 6.52 -3.76 4.04
N ALA A 267 7.82 -3.75 4.35
CA ALA A 267 8.86 -3.44 3.39
C ALA A 267 9.26 -4.70 2.60
N TYR A 268 8.91 -4.74 1.32
CA TYR A 268 9.45 -5.68 0.35
C TYR A 268 10.73 -5.11 -0.26
N ALA A 269 11.84 -5.30 0.47
CA ALA A 269 13.19 -5.07 -0.03
C ALA A 269 13.84 -6.42 -0.42
N ASP A 270 15.01 -6.73 0.15
CA ASP A 270 15.72 -8.00 -0.09
C ASP A 270 15.41 -9.03 1.02
N GLY A 271 15.39 -10.32 0.68
CA GLY A 271 15.13 -11.39 1.63
C GLY A 271 14.69 -12.71 1.00
N PRO A 272 14.82 -13.85 1.71
CA PRO A 272 14.37 -15.15 1.18
C PRO A 272 12.85 -15.21 1.00
N PRO A 273 12.32 -15.67 -0.16
CA PRO A 273 10.88 -15.69 -0.44
C PRO A 273 10.03 -16.40 0.62
N ALA A 274 10.52 -17.48 1.23
CA ALA A 274 9.83 -18.19 2.32
C ALA A 274 9.59 -17.30 3.56
N ARG A 275 10.54 -16.40 3.88
CA ARG A 275 10.43 -15.45 5.00
C ARG A 275 9.41 -14.36 4.70
N LEU A 276 9.45 -13.80 3.48
CA LEU A 276 8.53 -12.76 3.03
C LEU A 276 7.10 -13.29 2.87
N SER A 277 6.93 -14.51 2.36
CA SER A 277 5.63 -15.19 2.26
C SER A 277 5.03 -15.48 3.65
N ALA A 278 5.82 -16.04 4.57
CA ALA A 278 5.36 -16.26 5.95
C ALA A 278 5.06 -14.94 6.70
N LEU A 279 5.82 -13.87 6.43
CA LEU A 279 5.55 -12.53 6.96
C LEU A 279 4.20 -12.00 6.47
N ASN A 280 3.95 -12.04 5.17
CA ASN A 280 2.67 -11.61 4.60
C ASN A 280 1.52 -12.46 5.16
N ALA A 281 1.62 -13.81 5.08
CA ALA A 281 0.58 -14.71 5.57
C ALA A 281 0.23 -14.49 7.07
N ALA A 282 1.22 -14.21 7.92
CA ALA A 282 1.00 -13.93 9.34
C ALA A 282 0.38 -12.55 9.63
N LEU A 283 0.60 -11.57 8.74
CA LEU A 283 0.18 -10.17 8.93
C LEU A 283 -1.04 -9.77 8.08
N ARG A 284 -1.44 -10.57 7.08
CA ARG A 284 -2.59 -10.39 6.18
C ARG A 284 -3.90 -10.01 6.90
N VAL A 285 -4.09 -10.50 8.12
CA VAL A 285 -5.24 -10.19 8.99
C VAL A 285 -5.38 -8.70 9.35
N TYR A 286 -4.29 -7.93 9.23
CA TYR A 286 -4.23 -6.49 9.48
C TYR A 286 -4.32 -5.64 8.21
N GLN A 287 -4.56 -6.25 7.04
CA GLN A 287 -4.62 -5.56 5.74
C GLN A 287 -3.41 -4.64 5.49
N PRO A 288 -2.17 -5.17 5.54
CA PRO A 288 -0.96 -4.35 5.46
C PRO A 288 -0.81 -3.69 4.08
N SER A 289 -0.41 -2.42 4.08
CA SER A 289 0.15 -1.79 2.88
C SER A 289 1.60 -2.25 2.67
N TYR A 290 2.14 -2.01 1.48
CA TYR A 290 3.45 -2.51 1.07
C TYR A 290 4.33 -1.40 0.50
N LEU A 291 5.61 -1.40 0.87
CA LEU A 291 6.66 -0.59 0.25
C LEU A 291 7.60 -1.52 -0.51
N HIS A 292 7.54 -1.50 -1.84
CA HIS A 292 8.29 -2.38 -2.72
C HIS A 292 9.51 -1.67 -3.30
N VAL A 293 10.71 -2.16 -2.98
CA VAL A 293 11.98 -1.61 -3.45
C VAL A 293 12.43 -2.36 -4.70
N TRP A 294 11.98 -1.91 -5.88
CA TRP A 294 12.27 -2.61 -7.14
C TRP A 294 13.76 -2.53 -7.54
N GLN A 295 14.49 -1.47 -7.15
CA GLN A 295 15.91 -1.28 -7.50
C GLN A 295 16.90 -1.41 -6.31
N LEU A 296 16.93 -2.58 -5.68
CA LEU A 296 17.74 -2.95 -4.49
C LEU A 296 19.26 -2.63 -4.51
N LYS A 297 19.83 -2.17 -5.64
CA LYS A 297 21.28 -2.01 -5.84
C LYS A 297 21.71 -0.65 -6.40
N THR A 298 20.81 0.34 -6.57
CA THR A 298 21.15 1.68 -7.11
C THR A 298 22.37 2.30 -6.40
N PHE A 299 22.39 2.29 -5.06
CA PHE A 299 23.52 2.80 -4.29
C PHE A 299 24.84 2.03 -4.51
N TRP A 300 24.77 0.71 -4.72
CA TRP A 300 25.95 -0.15 -4.97
C TRP A 300 26.57 0.08 -6.36
N HIS A 301 25.77 0.52 -7.33
CA HIS A 301 26.26 0.81 -8.68
C HIS A 301 26.60 2.30 -8.89
N GLU A 302 25.89 3.23 -8.23
CA GLU A 302 25.97 4.67 -8.53
C GLU A 302 26.25 5.59 -7.32
N LYS A 303 26.33 5.08 -6.08
CA LYS A 303 26.36 5.88 -4.81
C LYS A 303 25.18 6.84 -4.62
N LYS A 304 24.09 6.68 -5.39
CA LYS A 304 22.84 7.46 -5.28
C LYS A 304 21.80 6.75 -4.43
N LEU A 305 20.94 7.53 -3.80
CA LEU A 305 19.62 7.12 -3.32
C LEU A 305 18.55 7.85 -4.13
N SER A 306 17.43 7.17 -4.38
CA SER A 306 16.24 7.71 -5.06
C SER A 306 14.99 7.20 -4.33
N LEU A 307 13.97 8.04 -4.20
CA LEU A 307 12.68 7.63 -3.61
C LEU A 307 11.73 7.03 -4.66
N ASP A 308 12.08 7.12 -5.94
CA ASP A 308 11.34 6.52 -7.05
C ASP A 308 11.73 5.04 -7.26
N ASP A 309 12.80 4.59 -6.58
CA ASP A 309 13.21 3.18 -6.45
C ASP A 309 12.29 2.39 -5.50
N VAL A 310 11.29 3.06 -4.88
CA VAL A 310 10.36 2.51 -3.90
C VAL A 310 8.91 2.81 -4.29
N ASP A 311 8.15 1.79 -4.65
CA ASP A 311 6.71 1.88 -4.89
C ASP A 311 5.92 1.72 -3.60
N PHE A 312 4.76 2.38 -3.51
CA PHE A 312 3.78 2.16 -2.45
C PHE A 312 2.53 1.50 -3.02
N HIS A 313 2.10 0.40 -2.41
CA HIS A 313 0.87 -0.30 -2.77
C HIS A 313 -0.02 -0.47 -1.52
N PRO A 314 -1.26 0.04 -1.51
CA PRO A 314 -2.22 -0.31 -0.46
C PRO A 314 -2.61 -1.79 -0.57
N PHE A 315 -3.14 -2.36 0.51
CA PHE A 315 -3.48 -3.78 0.58
C PHE A 315 -4.43 -4.22 -0.54
N GLU A 316 -5.43 -3.38 -0.80
CA GLU A 316 -6.48 -3.57 -1.79
C GLU A 316 -5.90 -3.74 -3.20
N ASN A 317 -4.86 -2.99 -3.56
CA ASN A 317 -4.24 -3.05 -4.90
C ASN A 317 -3.36 -4.30 -5.10
N VAL A 318 -2.93 -4.97 -4.03
CA VAL A 318 -2.11 -6.19 -4.09
C VAL A 318 -2.98 -7.45 -4.03
N GLU A 319 -4.13 -7.39 -3.37
CA GLU A 319 -5.13 -8.47 -3.38
C GLU A 319 -6.13 -8.38 -4.54
N ALA A 320 -6.29 -7.20 -5.16
CA ALA A 320 -7.11 -7.04 -6.34
C ALA A 320 -6.57 -7.87 -7.51
N THR A 321 -7.44 -8.70 -8.10
CA THR A 321 -7.28 -9.11 -9.48
C THR A 321 -7.25 -7.86 -10.36
N PRO A 322 -6.26 -7.65 -11.24
CA PRO A 322 -6.22 -6.46 -12.09
C PRO A 322 -7.43 -6.43 -13.03
N ALA A 323 -7.85 -5.22 -13.40
CA ALA A 323 -8.87 -5.05 -14.44
C ALA A 323 -8.33 -5.56 -15.78
N VAL A 324 -9.11 -6.38 -16.47
CA VAL A 324 -8.83 -6.87 -17.82
C VAL A 324 -9.69 -6.06 -18.79
N ALA A 325 -9.09 -5.47 -19.82
CA ALA A 325 -9.85 -4.77 -20.85
C ALA A 325 -10.72 -5.76 -21.62
N VAL A 326 -11.94 -5.38 -21.99
CA VAL A 326 -12.87 -6.27 -22.71
C VAL A 326 -12.31 -6.73 -24.06
N ALA A 327 -11.43 -5.93 -24.67
CA ALA A 327 -10.69 -6.31 -25.87
C ALA A 327 -9.81 -7.56 -25.68
N ASP A 328 -9.19 -7.74 -24.51
CA ASP A 328 -8.22 -8.81 -24.24
C ASP A 328 -8.88 -10.14 -23.82
N LEU A 329 -10.21 -10.21 -23.74
CA LEU A 329 -10.98 -11.38 -23.29
C LEU A 329 -11.04 -12.54 -24.32
N HIS A 330 -10.14 -12.58 -25.30
CA HIS A 330 -10.13 -13.55 -26.41
C HIS A 330 -10.19 -15.02 -25.95
N ASP A 331 -9.45 -15.37 -24.89
CA ASP A 331 -9.40 -16.74 -24.34
C ASP A 331 -10.54 -17.06 -23.34
N ALA A 332 -11.47 -16.13 -23.11
CA ALA A 332 -12.46 -16.19 -22.04
C ALA A 332 -13.92 -16.06 -22.53
N PRO A 333 -14.43 -16.97 -23.40
CA PRO A 333 -15.73 -16.82 -24.06
C PRO A 333 -16.94 -16.76 -23.12
N LEU A 334 -16.86 -17.37 -21.93
CA LEU A 334 -17.91 -17.23 -20.90
C LEU A 334 -17.90 -15.86 -20.22
N VAL A 335 -16.74 -15.22 -20.09
CA VAL A 335 -16.63 -13.84 -19.57
C VAL A 335 -17.17 -12.88 -20.60
N ALA A 336 -16.71 -12.96 -21.85
CA ALA A 336 -17.20 -12.12 -22.94
C ALA A 336 -18.73 -12.16 -23.05
N ARG A 337 -19.34 -13.36 -23.05
CA ARG A 337 -20.80 -13.50 -23.05
C ARG A 337 -21.50 -12.89 -21.82
N ALA A 338 -20.87 -12.90 -20.65
CA ALA A 338 -21.41 -12.23 -19.46
C ALA A 338 -21.37 -10.69 -19.61
N VAL A 339 -20.32 -10.15 -20.25
CA VAL A 339 -20.20 -8.72 -20.60
C VAL A 339 -21.25 -8.31 -21.64
N ASP A 340 -21.44 -9.09 -22.70
CA ASP A 340 -22.45 -8.82 -23.73
C ASP A 340 -23.87 -8.80 -23.14
N GLU A 341 -24.20 -9.77 -22.27
CA GLU A 341 -25.51 -9.87 -21.63
C GLU A 341 -25.76 -8.77 -20.60
N ILE A 342 -24.75 -8.31 -19.84
CA ILE A 342 -24.93 -7.17 -18.92
C ILE A 342 -25.01 -5.84 -19.69
N LYS A 343 -24.25 -5.64 -20.79
CA LYS A 343 -24.39 -4.47 -21.68
C LYS A 343 -25.81 -4.45 -22.28
N ALA A 344 -26.29 -5.57 -22.82
CA ALA A 344 -27.66 -5.67 -23.35
C ALA A 344 -28.75 -5.46 -22.28
N PHE A 345 -28.53 -5.89 -21.02
CA PHE A 345 -29.47 -5.66 -19.93
C PHE A 345 -29.44 -4.22 -19.42
N ARG A 346 -28.26 -3.59 -19.32
CA ARG A 346 -28.07 -2.16 -19.03
C ARG A 346 -28.81 -1.31 -20.05
N ASP A 347 -28.60 -1.58 -21.33
CA ASP A 347 -29.19 -0.78 -22.41
C ASP A 347 -30.72 -0.91 -22.43
N GLN A 348 -31.25 -2.11 -22.20
CA GLN A 348 -32.68 -2.36 -21.99
C GLN A 348 -33.21 -1.62 -20.74
N PHE A 349 -32.45 -1.59 -19.65
CA PHE A 349 -32.83 -0.92 -18.41
C PHE A 349 -32.90 0.60 -18.59
N VAL A 350 -31.87 1.23 -19.15
CA VAL A 350 -31.82 2.70 -19.38
C VAL A 350 -32.90 3.14 -20.37
N GLN A 351 -33.22 2.33 -21.38
CA GLN A 351 -34.36 2.59 -22.27
C GLN A 351 -35.72 2.46 -21.56
N GLY A 352 -35.84 1.63 -20.52
CA GLY A 352 -37.09 1.30 -19.84
C GLY A 352 -37.34 1.99 -18.50
N GLU A 353 -36.34 2.61 -17.86
CA GLU A 353 -36.39 3.05 -16.46
C GLU A 353 -37.55 4.03 -16.16
N HIS A 354 -37.90 4.85 -17.16
CA HIS A 354 -38.92 5.90 -17.07
C HIS A 354 -40.35 5.41 -17.39
N LEU A 355 -40.49 4.16 -17.86
CA LEU A 355 -41.78 3.55 -18.22
C LEU A 355 -42.46 2.82 -17.05
N GLY A 356 -41.82 2.77 -15.87
CA GLY A 356 -42.33 2.05 -14.70
C GLY A 356 -41.88 2.65 -13.36
N GLU A 357 -42.39 2.08 -12.27
CA GLU A 357 -42.25 2.63 -10.91
C GLU A 357 -40.87 2.32 -10.26
N VAL A 358 -39.81 2.12 -11.04
CA VAL A 358 -38.51 1.60 -10.56
C VAL A 358 -37.91 2.51 -9.49
N GLY A 359 -37.71 3.79 -9.79
CA GLY A 359 -37.18 4.79 -8.83
C GLY A 359 -38.18 5.26 -7.76
N GLN A 360 -39.44 4.84 -7.82
CA GLN A 360 -40.51 5.27 -6.92
C GLN A 360 -40.86 4.21 -5.87
N PHE A 361 -41.13 2.98 -6.30
CA PHE A 361 -41.56 1.87 -5.44
C PHE A 361 -40.45 0.83 -5.24
N TRP A 362 -39.84 0.35 -6.32
CA TRP A 362 -38.91 -0.79 -6.27
C TRP A 362 -37.56 -0.43 -5.65
N LEU A 363 -37.03 0.76 -5.90
CA LEU A 363 -35.74 1.25 -5.38
C LEU A 363 -35.92 2.41 -4.39
N ARG A 364 -37.01 2.40 -3.62
CA ARG A 364 -37.48 3.54 -2.82
C ARG A 364 -36.55 4.04 -1.70
N LYS A 365 -35.47 3.31 -1.35
CA LYS A 365 -34.56 3.68 -0.25
C LYS A 365 -33.29 4.35 -0.78
N SER A 366 -32.55 3.68 -1.66
CA SER A 366 -31.27 4.14 -2.21
C SER A 366 -31.39 4.85 -3.56
N ARG A 367 -32.46 4.55 -4.32
CA ARG A 367 -32.64 4.89 -5.74
C ARG A 367 -31.50 4.43 -6.66
N LYS A 368 -30.70 3.43 -6.25
CA LYS A 368 -29.52 2.96 -7.00
C LYS A 368 -29.77 1.57 -7.58
N PRO A 369 -30.04 1.45 -8.90
CA PRO A 369 -30.23 0.17 -9.56
C PRO A 369 -28.91 -0.59 -9.66
N VAL A 370 -28.94 -1.82 -9.19
CA VAL A 370 -27.88 -2.81 -9.39
C VAL A 370 -28.47 -3.91 -10.26
N LEU A 371 -27.80 -4.20 -11.37
CA LEU A 371 -28.15 -5.26 -12.31
C LEU A 371 -27.23 -6.46 -12.09
N ALA A 372 -27.76 -7.66 -12.24
CA ALA A 372 -26.99 -8.91 -12.22
C ALA A 372 -27.40 -9.86 -13.34
N VAL A 373 -26.41 -10.55 -13.90
CA VAL A 373 -26.55 -11.57 -14.94
C VAL A 373 -25.85 -12.85 -14.48
N LEU A 374 -26.61 -13.93 -14.34
CA LEU A 374 -26.14 -15.25 -13.93
C LEU A 374 -26.10 -16.20 -15.14
N LEU A 375 -24.91 -16.72 -15.46
CA LEU A 375 -24.71 -17.73 -16.49
C LEU A 375 -24.81 -19.14 -15.90
N VAL A 376 -25.67 -19.96 -16.50
CA VAL A 376 -25.99 -21.32 -16.06
C VAL A 376 -25.73 -22.31 -17.19
N GLU A 377 -24.83 -23.25 -16.97
CA GLU A 377 -24.53 -24.35 -17.88
C GLU A 377 -25.46 -25.54 -17.61
N LYS A 378 -26.36 -25.83 -18.56
CA LYS A 378 -27.29 -26.95 -18.51
C LYS A 378 -26.98 -27.94 -19.63
N ARG A 379 -27.11 -29.24 -19.34
CA ARG A 379 -27.13 -30.28 -20.39
C ARG A 379 -28.56 -30.48 -20.86
N THR A 380 -28.77 -30.47 -22.17
CA THR A 380 -30.05 -30.77 -22.80
C THR A 380 -30.34 -32.28 -22.75
N SER A 381 -31.57 -32.69 -23.09
CA SER A 381 -31.93 -34.10 -23.25
C SER A 381 -31.21 -34.80 -24.41
N SER A 382 -30.63 -34.05 -25.36
CA SER A 382 -29.73 -34.57 -26.40
C SER A 382 -28.28 -34.74 -25.93
N GLY A 383 -27.94 -34.25 -24.74
CA GLY A 383 -26.59 -34.29 -24.16
C GLY A 383 -25.73 -33.04 -24.45
N ASP A 384 -26.21 -32.12 -25.29
CA ASP A 384 -25.53 -30.88 -25.64
C ASP A 384 -25.43 -29.93 -24.44
N VAL A 385 -24.36 -29.13 -24.40
CA VAL A 385 -24.12 -28.14 -23.35
C VAL A 385 -24.67 -26.78 -23.78
N GLN A 386 -25.76 -26.33 -23.15
CA GLN A 386 -26.37 -25.03 -23.38
C GLN A 386 -26.10 -24.10 -22.19
N VAL A 387 -25.57 -22.90 -22.45
CA VAL A 387 -25.50 -21.83 -21.46
C VAL A 387 -26.75 -20.97 -21.54
N VAL A 388 -27.52 -20.98 -20.45
CA VAL A 388 -28.74 -20.21 -20.18
C VAL A 388 -28.38 -18.98 -19.35
N VAL A 389 -29.15 -17.90 -19.50
CA VAL A 389 -28.89 -16.60 -18.86
C VAL A 389 -30.08 -16.20 -18.00
N HIS A 390 -29.84 -15.88 -16.73
CA HIS A 390 -30.87 -15.38 -15.82
C HIS A 390 -30.50 -13.99 -15.32
N ARG A 391 -31.46 -13.06 -15.39
CA ARG A 391 -31.29 -11.66 -15.00
C ARG A 391 -31.91 -11.39 -13.63
N GLY A 392 -31.34 -10.43 -12.91
CA GLY A 392 -31.84 -9.96 -11.61
C GLY A 392 -31.52 -8.49 -11.39
N MET A 393 -32.33 -7.81 -10.59
CA MET A 393 -32.14 -6.42 -10.15
C MET A 393 -32.38 -6.34 -8.64
N ASN A 394 -31.78 -5.40 -7.92
CA ASN A 394 -32.12 -5.16 -6.52
C ASN A 394 -33.57 -4.68 -6.33
N CYS A 395 -34.18 -5.04 -5.19
CA CYS A 395 -35.52 -4.61 -4.79
C CYS A 395 -35.50 -4.17 -3.32
N GLU A 396 -35.90 -2.93 -3.07
CA GLU A 396 -35.74 -2.22 -1.79
C GLU A 396 -37.07 -1.82 -1.14
N VAL A 397 -38.16 -2.51 -1.44
CA VAL A 397 -39.41 -2.40 -0.69
C VAL A 397 -39.18 -2.52 0.83
N SER A 398 -39.94 -1.79 1.64
CA SER A 398 -39.81 -1.85 3.12
C SER A 398 -40.59 -3.04 3.67
N MET A 399 -40.04 -4.24 3.49
CA MET A 399 -40.54 -5.47 4.12
C MET A 399 -39.75 -5.80 5.40
N PRO A 400 -40.33 -6.55 6.37
CA PRO A 400 -39.61 -7.00 7.57
C PRO A 400 -38.36 -7.86 7.26
N THR A 401 -38.35 -8.52 6.10
CA THR A 401 -37.24 -9.33 5.59
C THR A 401 -36.12 -8.53 4.91
N GLY A 402 -36.22 -7.20 4.88
CA GLY A 402 -35.20 -6.30 4.32
C GLY A 402 -35.26 -6.14 2.79
N SER A 403 -34.15 -5.68 2.21
CA SER A 403 -33.99 -5.53 0.75
C SER A 403 -33.41 -6.81 0.12
N LEU A 404 -33.81 -7.06 -1.13
CA LEU A 404 -33.24 -8.10 -1.98
C LEU A 404 -32.16 -7.49 -2.89
N CYS A 405 -31.04 -8.18 -3.05
CA CYS A 405 -29.93 -7.76 -3.89
C CYS A 405 -30.02 -8.42 -5.27
N ALA A 406 -29.40 -7.81 -6.28
CA ALA A 406 -29.51 -8.24 -7.67
C ALA A 406 -29.04 -9.69 -7.88
N GLU A 407 -27.96 -10.07 -7.22
CA GLU A 407 -27.34 -11.40 -7.27
C GLU A 407 -28.31 -12.47 -6.76
N ARG A 408 -28.91 -12.24 -5.60
CA ARG A 408 -29.90 -13.14 -4.98
C ARG A 408 -31.17 -13.24 -5.84
N ASN A 409 -31.57 -12.15 -6.49
CA ASN A 409 -32.70 -12.16 -7.43
C ASN A 409 -32.36 -12.91 -8.73
N ALA A 410 -31.14 -12.82 -9.27
CA ALA A 410 -30.72 -13.60 -10.44
C ALA A 410 -30.65 -15.11 -10.15
N ILE A 411 -30.14 -15.49 -8.97
CA ILE A 411 -30.13 -16.88 -8.49
C ILE A 411 -31.56 -17.39 -8.23
N GLY A 412 -32.43 -16.56 -7.63
CA GLY A 412 -33.84 -16.86 -7.43
C GLY A 412 -34.58 -17.07 -8.76
N SER A 413 -34.36 -16.20 -9.75
CA SER A 413 -34.87 -16.36 -11.12
C SER A 413 -34.41 -17.67 -11.76
N ALA A 414 -33.15 -18.08 -11.57
CA ALA A 414 -32.66 -19.35 -12.12
C ALA A 414 -33.36 -20.56 -11.48
N LEU A 415 -33.44 -20.61 -10.15
CA LEU A 415 -34.08 -21.70 -9.41
C LEU A 415 -35.60 -21.77 -9.65
N ALA A 416 -36.26 -20.63 -9.86
CA ALA A 416 -37.69 -20.58 -10.17
C ALA A 416 -38.02 -21.07 -11.60
N ASN A 417 -37.08 -20.91 -12.55
CA ASN A 417 -37.21 -21.47 -13.90
C ASN A 417 -36.78 -22.94 -13.98
N ASP A 418 -35.86 -23.37 -13.11
CA ASP A 418 -35.38 -24.76 -13.05
C ASP A 418 -35.18 -25.25 -11.60
N PRO A 419 -36.15 -26.00 -11.03
CA PRO A 419 -36.00 -26.57 -9.69
C PRO A 419 -35.01 -27.75 -9.62
N THR A 420 -34.45 -28.20 -10.76
CA THR A 420 -33.40 -29.25 -10.82
C THR A 420 -31.98 -28.68 -10.84
N LEU A 421 -31.85 -27.35 -10.73
CA LEU A 421 -30.59 -26.61 -10.86
C LEU A 421 -29.54 -26.98 -9.79
N LEU A 422 -28.41 -27.51 -10.24
CA LEU A 422 -27.27 -27.85 -9.37
C LEU A 422 -26.30 -26.66 -9.21
N ARG A 423 -25.65 -26.53 -8.04
CA ARG A 423 -24.59 -25.52 -7.80
C ARG A 423 -23.46 -25.56 -8.85
N GLN A 424 -23.15 -26.74 -9.40
CA GLN A 424 -22.14 -26.96 -10.45
C GLN A 424 -22.52 -26.44 -11.85
N SER A 425 -23.81 -26.19 -12.09
CA SER A 425 -24.29 -25.54 -13.30
C SER A 425 -24.14 -24.02 -13.25
N LEU A 426 -24.11 -23.40 -12.07
CA LEU A 426 -23.84 -21.97 -11.93
C LEU A 426 -22.36 -21.71 -12.27
N LYS A 427 -22.07 -20.99 -13.35
CA LYS A 427 -20.68 -20.74 -13.79
C LYS A 427 -20.17 -19.36 -13.43
N MET A 428 -21.00 -18.34 -13.60
CA MET A 428 -20.54 -16.96 -13.50
C MET A 428 -21.70 -16.03 -13.13
N ILE A 429 -21.42 -15.01 -12.32
CA ILE A 429 -22.35 -13.90 -12.13
C ILE A 429 -21.66 -12.57 -12.41
N ALA A 430 -22.20 -11.78 -13.33
CA ALA A 430 -21.80 -10.40 -13.58
C ALA A 430 -22.70 -9.45 -12.79
N VAL A 431 -22.12 -8.41 -12.18
CA VAL A 431 -22.83 -7.41 -11.35
C VAL A 431 -22.38 -6.01 -11.73
N LEU A 432 -23.35 -5.12 -11.99
CA LEU A 432 -23.14 -3.74 -12.45
C LEU A 432 -24.05 -2.78 -11.68
N SER A 433 -23.50 -1.68 -11.15
CA SER A 433 -24.30 -0.55 -10.68
C SER A 433 -24.61 0.39 -11.85
N VAL A 434 -25.84 0.89 -11.90
CA VAL A 434 -26.32 1.89 -12.87
C VAL A 434 -26.88 3.09 -12.08
N SER A 435 -26.92 4.27 -12.69
CA SER A 435 -27.48 5.49 -12.10
C SER A 435 -28.84 5.81 -12.74
N LEU A 436 -29.83 6.26 -11.95
CA LEU A 436 -31.14 6.64 -12.49
C LEU A 436 -31.12 8.07 -13.01
N HIS A 437 -31.65 8.32 -14.21
CA HIS A 437 -31.79 9.69 -14.66
C HIS A 437 -32.84 10.46 -13.82
N PRO A 438 -32.51 11.66 -13.28
CA PRO A 438 -33.49 12.47 -12.58
C PRO A 438 -34.70 12.81 -13.47
N LEU A 439 -35.90 12.55 -12.97
CA LEU A 439 -37.15 12.91 -13.66
C LEU A 439 -37.15 14.43 -13.94
N LYS A 440 -37.03 14.81 -15.22
CA LYS A 440 -37.27 16.17 -15.68
C LYS A 440 -38.74 16.52 -15.46
N LEU A 441 -39.03 17.13 -14.31
CA LEU A 441 -40.28 17.84 -14.08
C LEU A 441 -40.47 18.86 -15.21
N ALA A 442 -41.52 18.67 -16.01
CA ALA A 442 -41.87 19.64 -17.04
C ALA A 442 -42.20 20.99 -16.36
N PRO A 443 -41.75 22.13 -16.91
CA PRO A 443 -42.12 23.43 -16.36
C PRO A 443 -43.65 23.59 -16.41
N PRO A 444 -44.27 24.21 -15.39
CA PRO A 444 -45.71 24.41 -15.37
C PRO A 444 -46.14 25.26 -16.58
N PRO A 445 -47.30 24.97 -17.20
CA PRO A 445 -47.78 25.76 -18.32
C PRO A 445 -48.02 27.22 -17.91
N PRO A 446 -47.78 28.19 -18.81
CA PRO A 446 -47.99 29.61 -18.49
C PRO A 446 -49.46 29.89 -18.18
N PRO A 447 -49.75 30.82 -17.25
CA PRO A 447 -51.12 31.07 -16.81
C PRO A 447 -51.98 31.64 -17.94
N SER A 448 -53.01 30.89 -18.33
CA SER A 448 -54.00 31.33 -19.31
C SER A 448 -54.91 32.41 -18.72
N LEU A 449 -54.88 33.60 -19.31
CA LEU A 449 -55.81 34.69 -18.98
C LEU A 449 -57.21 34.38 -19.52
N SER A 450 -58.09 33.86 -18.65
CA SER A 450 -59.53 33.85 -18.87
C SER A 450 -60.28 34.27 -17.60
N SER A 451 -61.05 35.35 -17.69
CA SER A 451 -61.63 36.04 -16.54
C SER A 451 -63.15 35.88 -16.47
N THR A 452 -63.64 35.15 -15.48
CA THR A 452 -65.04 35.25 -15.02
C THR A 452 -65.09 35.14 -13.50
N SER A 453 -65.73 36.10 -12.82
CA SER A 453 -65.83 36.11 -11.36
C SER A 453 -66.98 35.24 -10.83
N LEU A 454 -66.74 34.55 -9.72
CA LEU A 454 -67.76 34.30 -8.71
C LEU A 454 -67.19 34.66 -7.32
N LEU A 455 -67.95 35.46 -6.58
CA LEU A 455 -67.59 36.00 -5.27
C LEU A 455 -68.08 35.07 -4.15
N LEU A 456 -67.26 34.89 -3.11
CA LEU A 456 -67.67 34.58 -1.72
C LEU A 456 -66.54 35.06 -0.78
N PRO A 457 -66.85 35.47 0.48
CA PRO A 457 -65.94 36.28 1.30
C PRO A 457 -64.97 35.47 2.17
N ALA A 458 -63.86 36.11 2.56
CA ALA A 458 -62.85 35.55 3.45
C ALA A 458 -62.93 36.10 4.89
N PRO A 459 -62.60 35.30 5.92
CA PRO A 459 -62.19 35.79 7.24
C PRO A 459 -60.70 36.26 7.24
N PRO A 460 -60.26 37.06 8.23
CA PRO A 460 -59.03 37.85 8.13
C PRO A 460 -57.74 37.10 8.50
N ALA A 461 -56.61 37.63 8.01
CA ALA A 461 -55.27 37.20 8.37
C ALA A 461 -54.78 37.80 9.71
N LEU A 462 -53.79 37.14 10.34
CA LEU A 462 -52.98 37.70 11.41
C LEU A 462 -51.58 38.06 10.88
N ILE A 463 -51.07 39.22 11.31
CA ILE A 463 -49.79 39.80 10.87
C ILE A 463 -48.81 39.82 12.04
N LEU A 464 -47.60 39.30 11.81
CA LEU A 464 -46.40 39.64 12.58
C LEU A 464 -45.14 39.21 11.80
N ALA A 465 -43.99 39.89 11.82
CA ALA A 465 -43.67 41.29 11.48
C ALA A 465 -42.18 41.54 11.82
N HIS A 466 -41.37 41.96 10.83
CA HIS A 466 -40.00 42.53 10.96
C HIS A 466 -38.89 41.57 11.45
N ALA A 467 -37.59 41.80 11.19
CA ALA A 467 -36.89 42.93 10.54
C ALA A 467 -35.85 42.40 9.49
N THR A 468 -35.10 43.09 8.61
CA THR A 468 -34.57 44.48 8.44
C THR A 468 -33.48 44.96 9.42
N THR A 469 -32.24 45.31 9.02
CA THR A 469 -31.55 45.21 7.71
C THR A 469 -30.07 44.76 7.95
N THR A 470 -28.93 45.18 7.34
CA THR A 470 -28.52 46.27 6.42
C THR A 470 -27.20 45.86 5.70
N THR A 471 -26.87 46.46 4.56
CA THR A 471 -25.58 46.31 3.85
C THR A 471 -24.63 47.50 4.07
N VAL A 472 -23.33 47.33 3.82
CA VAL A 472 -22.37 48.44 3.56
C VAL A 472 -21.37 48.01 2.47
N THR A 473 -21.11 48.90 1.51
CA THR A 473 -20.06 48.80 0.48
C THR A 473 -19.39 50.16 0.26
N THR A 474 -18.09 50.17 -0.05
CA THR A 474 -17.32 51.38 -0.41
C THR A 474 -16.21 51.04 -1.41
N ALA A 475 -15.99 51.90 -2.40
CA ALA A 475 -14.93 51.79 -3.43
C ALA A 475 -14.39 53.19 -3.79
N VAL A 476 -13.14 53.30 -4.29
CA VAL A 476 -12.53 54.54 -4.86
C VAL A 476 -11.48 54.20 -5.96
N GLU A 477 -11.27 55.17 -6.86
CA GLU A 477 -10.42 55.31 -8.07
C GLU A 477 -8.88 55.41 -7.84
N ALA A 478 -7.99 55.76 -8.80
CA ALA A 478 -7.70 55.23 -10.16
C ALA A 478 -6.45 55.90 -10.84
N SER A 479 -5.47 55.09 -11.35
CA SER A 479 -4.46 55.43 -12.42
C SER A 479 -3.46 56.61 -12.22
N PRO A 480 -2.46 56.91 -13.12
CA PRO A 480 -1.90 56.18 -14.28
C PRO A 480 -0.33 56.16 -14.49
N LYS A 481 0.17 55.21 -15.31
CA LYS A 481 1.34 55.26 -16.27
C LYS A 481 2.81 55.55 -15.81
N THR A 482 3.71 54.55 -15.98
CA THR A 482 4.85 54.46 -16.97
C THR A 482 6.00 53.52 -16.51
N GLY A 483 6.78 52.96 -17.45
CA GLY A 483 8.04 52.19 -17.20
C GLY A 483 8.17 50.87 -17.98
N ARG A 484 9.39 50.46 -18.37
CA ARG A 484 9.68 49.21 -19.14
C ARG A 484 10.33 48.11 -18.27
N LYS A 485 10.11 46.85 -18.69
CA LYS A 485 10.60 45.56 -18.14
C LYS A 485 12.16 45.44 -18.17
N PRO A 486 12.82 44.42 -17.54
CA PRO A 486 12.29 43.22 -16.88
C PRO A 486 12.84 42.87 -15.47
N LYS A 487 12.04 42.19 -14.62
CA LYS A 487 12.52 41.48 -13.41
C LYS A 487 11.72 40.18 -13.15
N ARG A 488 12.30 39.29 -12.33
CA ARG A 488 11.80 37.96 -11.92
C ARG A 488 10.34 37.97 -11.46
N PRO A 489 9.58 36.87 -11.68
CA PRO A 489 8.43 36.54 -10.84
C PRO A 489 8.91 36.31 -9.40
N ARG A 490 8.18 36.88 -8.44
CA ARG A 490 8.16 36.46 -7.03
C ARG A 490 6.77 35.90 -6.74
N THR A 491 6.72 34.93 -5.83
CA THR A 491 5.57 34.54 -4.98
C THR A 491 4.26 35.28 -5.25
N ILE A 492 3.27 34.59 -5.82
CA ILE A 492 1.87 35.03 -5.80
C ILE A 492 1.31 34.70 -4.41
N SER A 493 0.73 35.69 -3.74
CA SER A 493 -0.20 35.50 -2.62
C SER A 493 -1.60 35.39 -3.21
N CYS A 494 -2.41 34.45 -2.73
CA CYS A 494 -3.72 34.14 -3.30
C CYS A 494 -4.84 34.84 -2.51
N ASP A 495 -5.20 36.07 -2.91
CA ASP A 495 -6.46 36.69 -2.48
C ASP A 495 -7.65 36.15 -3.30
N ALA A 496 -8.73 35.79 -2.60
CA ALA A 496 -9.83 35.00 -3.13
C ALA A 496 -10.91 35.83 -3.86
N SER A 497 -10.51 36.72 -4.79
CA SER A 497 -11.42 37.70 -5.41
C SER A 497 -11.35 37.78 -6.95
N VAL A 498 -11.22 36.63 -7.63
CA VAL A 498 -11.19 36.57 -9.10
C VAL A 498 -12.41 35.79 -9.64
N PRO A 499 -13.30 36.39 -10.46
CA PRO A 499 -14.48 35.71 -10.97
C PRO A 499 -14.21 34.44 -11.80
N SER A 500 -13.02 34.31 -12.40
CA SER A 500 -12.62 33.07 -13.10
C SER A 500 -12.25 31.93 -12.16
N ILE A 501 -11.90 32.22 -10.89
CA ILE A 501 -11.74 31.20 -9.85
C ILE A 501 -13.11 30.81 -9.32
N GLN A 502 -14.03 31.76 -9.10
CA GLN A 502 -15.41 31.40 -8.74
C GLN A 502 -16.07 30.57 -9.85
N ALA A 503 -15.98 30.96 -11.12
CA ALA A 503 -16.50 30.15 -12.23
C ALA A 503 -15.82 28.78 -12.38
N ALA A 504 -14.59 28.61 -11.89
CA ALA A 504 -13.92 27.31 -11.82
C ALA A 504 -14.39 26.49 -10.61
N LEU A 505 -14.65 27.13 -9.46
CA LEU A 505 -15.25 26.49 -8.29
C LEU A 505 -16.70 26.09 -8.56
N ASP A 506 -17.51 26.95 -9.17
CA ASP A 506 -18.88 26.66 -9.63
C ASP A 506 -18.89 25.50 -10.63
N ALA A 507 -17.87 25.37 -11.49
CA ALA A 507 -17.69 24.24 -12.40
C ALA A 507 -17.22 22.96 -11.69
N VAL A 508 -16.43 23.08 -10.61
CA VAL A 508 -16.02 21.94 -9.76
C VAL A 508 -17.18 21.47 -8.88
N ASP A 509 -18.00 22.37 -8.34
CA ASP A 509 -19.21 22.04 -7.57
C ASP A 509 -20.32 21.48 -8.47
N ALA A 510 -20.45 21.97 -9.71
CA ALA A 510 -21.29 21.34 -10.73
C ALA A 510 -20.79 19.92 -11.10
N SER A 511 -19.47 19.68 -11.08
CA SER A 511 -18.85 18.36 -11.25
C SER A 511 -18.98 17.46 -10.00
N ALA A 512 -19.07 18.05 -8.81
CA ALA A 512 -19.37 17.34 -7.56
C ALA A 512 -20.83 16.89 -7.46
N ALA A 513 -21.72 17.42 -8.32
CA ALA A 513 -23.13 17.03 -8.40
C ALA A 513 -23.42 15.86 -9.37
N THR A 514 -22.43 15.38 -10.13
CA THR A 514 -22.54 14.09 -10.84
C THR A 514 -22.49 12.93 -9.84
N GLU A 515 -23.47 12.02 -9.88
CA GLU A 515 -23.49 10.86 -8.99
C GLU A 515 -22.22 10.02 -9.20
N LYS A 516 -21.45 9.82 -8.11
CA LYS A 516 -20.25 9.01 -8.14
C LYS A 516 -20.61 7.55 -8.36
N ASP A 517 -20.17 6.99 -9.50
CA ASP A 517 -20.40 5.60 -9.88
C ASP A 517 -19.95 4.65 -8.76
N LEU A 518 -20.79 3.64 -8.47
CA LEU A 518 -20.53 2.64 -7.41
C LEU A 518 -19.80 1.39 -7.94
N ASN A 519 -19.22 1.50 -9.13
CA ASN A 519 -18.47 0.46 -9.81
C ASN A 519 -16.97 0.58 -9.45
N PRO A 520 -16.24 -0.53 -9.20
CA PRO A 520 -16.69 -1.92 -9.08
C PRO A 520 -17.45 -2.20 -7.77
N LEU A 521 -18.60 -2.87 -7.88
CA LEU A 521 -19.47 -3.19 -6.75
C LEU A 521 -19.19 -4.59 -6.18
N ALA A 522 -18.58 -4.65 -4.99
CA ALA A 522 -18.38 -5.90 -4.27
C ALA A 522 -19.71 -6.50 -3.74
N PRO A 523 -19.86 -7.84 -3.67
CA PRO A 523 -21.08 -8.47 -3.15
C PRO A 523 -21.26 -8.16 -1.66
N CYS A 524 -22.48 -7.79 -1.25
CA CYS A 524 -22.77 -7.53 0.16
C CYS A 524 -22.64 -8.82 0.99
N GLY A 525 -22.44 -8.72 2.31
CA GLY A 525 -22.15 -9.88 3.17
C GLY A 525 -23.12 -11.07 3.02
N ALA A 526 -24.43 -10.82 2.87
CA ALA A 526 -25.44 -11.86 2.65
C ALA A 526 -25.39 -12.48 1.23
N CYS A 527 -24.97 -11.71 0.21
CA CYS A 527 -24.69 -12.24 -1.11
C CYS A 527 -23.39 -13.05 -1.12
N ASN A 528 -22.34 -12.54 -0.46
CA ASN A 528 -21.06 -13.24 -0.35
C ASN A 528 -21.21 -14.61 0.31
N GLU A 529 -22.01 -14.73 1.38
CA GLU A 529 -22.33 -16.03 1.99
C GLU A 529 -23.00 -17.02 1.01
N TRP A 530 -23.93 -16.55 0.18
CA TRP A 530 -24.57 -17.36 -0.87
C TRP A 530 -23.59 -17.78 -1.96
N LEU A 531 -22.75 -16.85 -2.43
CA LEU A 531 -21.79 -17.07 -3.51
C LEU A 531 -20.64 -17.97 -3.04
N LEU A 532 -20.19 -17.86 -1.79
CA LEU A 532 -19.27 -18.81 -1.15
C LEU A 532 -19.86 -20.22 -1.09
N LYS A 533 -21.12 -20.36 -0.65
CA LYS A 533 -21.83 -21.66 -0.64
C LYS A 533 -22.07 -22.22 -2.05
N ILE A 534 -22.04 -21.40 -3.10
CA ILE A 534 -22.01 -21.89 -4.48
C ILE A 534 -20.59 -22.36 -4.85
N ALA A 535 -19.57 -21.55 -4.56
CA ALA A 535 -18.17 -21.86 -4.82
C ALA A 535 -17.67 -23.13 -4.11
N GLU A 536 -18.11 -23.42 -2.88
CA GLU A 536 -17.83 -24.67 -2.16
C GLU A 536 -18.12 -25.94 -2.98
N ALA A 537 -19.18 -25.90 -3.79
CA ALA A 537 -19.58 -27.01 -4.66
C ALA A 537 -19.14 -26.81 -6.13
N ASN A 538 -18.67 -25.61 -6.49
CA ASN A 538 -18.10 -25.29 -7.79
C ASN A 538 -16.96 -24.26 -7.67
N PRO A 539 -15.71 -24.68 -7.41
CA PRO A 539 -14.57 -23.76 -7.32
C PRO A 539 -14.29 -22.97 -8.61
N SER A 540 -14.82 -23.40 -9.77
CA SER A 540 -14.71 -22.66 -11.03
C SER A 540 -15.69 -21.47 -11.16
N PHE A 541 -16.54 -21.24 -10.15
CA PHE A 541 -17.50 -20.15 -10.14
C PHE A 541 -16.82 -18.77 -10.01
N LYS A 542 -17.17 -17.84 -10.90
CA LYS A 542 -16.56 -16.50 -10.98
C LYS A 542 -17.57 -15.38 -10.81
N ILE A 543 -17.15 -14.30 -10.15
CA ILE A 543 -17.87 -13.04 -10.06
C ILE A 543 -17.18 -12.04 -10.99
N VAL A 544 -17.95 -11.39 -11.86
CA VAL A 544 -17.47 -10.34 -12.75
C VAL A 544 -18.06 -9.00 -12.29
N THR A 545 -17.19 -8.01 -12.07
CA THR A 545 -17.60 -6.62 -11.82
C THR A 545 -16.89 -5.69 -12.80
N PHE A 546 -17.33 -4.44 -12.87
CA PHE A 546 -16.93 -3.49 -13.92
C PHE A 546 -16.29 -2.24 -13.31
N ASP A 547 -15.46 -1.54 -14.08
CA ASP A 547 -14.92 -0.24 -13.68
C ASP A 547 -15.96 0.89 -13.70
N SER A 548 -16.96 0.77 -14.57
CA SER A 548 -17.83 1.86 -14.99
C SER A 548 -19.17 1.33 -15.54
N ILE A 549 -20.15 2.23 -15.71
CA ILE A 549 -21.38 1.96 -16.47
C ILE A 549 -21.12 1.52 -17.92
N ASP A 550 -20.03 1.96 -18.56
CA ASP A 550 -19.70 1.65 -19.96
C ASP A 550 -19.24 0.18 -20.13
N CYS A 551 -18.67 -0.39 -19.06
CA CYS A 551 -18.19 -1.76 -18.96
C CYS A 551 -17.07 -2.08 -19.96
N ASP A 552 -16.02 -1.25 -20.00
CA ASP A 552 -14.87 -1.43 -20.90
C ASP A 552 -13.71 -2.20 -20.24
N SER A 553 -13.61 -2.18 -18.91
CA SER A 553 -12.74 -3.09 -18.14
C SER A 553 -13.54 -3.96 -17.16
N VAL A 554 -13.06 -5.18 -16.93
CA VAL A 554 -13.68 -6.15 -16.01
C VAL A 554 -12.74 -6.64 -14.93
N TYR A 555 -13.23 -6.76 -13.71
CA TYR A 555 -12.57 -7.47 -12.62
C TYR A 555 -13.19 -8.87 -12.50
N ILE A 556 -12.35 -9.91 -12.51
CA ILE A 556 -12.78 -11.32 -12.52
C ILE A 556 -12.35 -11.97 -11.22
N HIS A 557 -13.22 -11.96 -10.22
CA HIS A 557 -12.95 -12.55 -8.90
C HIS A 557 -13.35 -14.03 -8.87
N GLN A 558 -12.49 -14.86 -8.30
CA GLN A 558 -12.79 -16.25 -7.92
C GLN A 558 -12.75 -16.32 -6.38
N LEU A 559 -13.74 -16.97 -5.76
CA LEU A 559 -13.91 -16.93 -4.30
C LEU A 559 -13.08 -17.98 -3.53
N LEU A 560 -12.60 -19.02 -4.21
CA LEU A 560 -11.87 -20.17 -3.67
C LEU A 560 -10.78 -20.64 -4.65
#